data_AF-A0A4R3LEN7-F1
#
_entry.id   AF-A0A4R3LEN7-F1
#
_cell.length_a   1.000
_cell.length_b   1.000
_cell.length_c   1.000
_cell.angle_alpha   90.00
_cell.angle_beta   90.00
_cell.angle_gamma   90.00
#
_symmetry.space_group_name_H-M   'P 1'
#
loop_
_entity.id
_entity.type
_entity.pdbx_description
1 polymer ?
#
loop_
_entity_poly.entity_id
_entity_poly.type
_entity_poly.pdbx_seq_one_letter_code
_entity_poly.pdbx_strand_id
1 'polypeptide(L)'
;MRLVSRPRFRPVFGSFLLAMLALPVYPADFHVTRADDPAPDGCQPGDCSLREAIAAAGATPEADRIHLGSGLFHVTQGQIQVLGTVEISGVGSDQTRIVGATSEPVLAMSALTALTVRGMEIVNAGNWAVSANGSGAVEFEDVVVPDGSRNVSTSGAVGLSFDVVIRNSRFGIDDHVACRQASGKCHVYDSEISGGVATDGAEVSLKVVRSVIGPATGATLNGIAAHGTAAIQVEDSIVRRALRPLYLLADGPAVAPAAYVSRTRFLHNHGPLTGDRPGIVNLDEVEIFGHEAAPNQQLPAAMMIHEGPTWFLRRSLVHGNRGSGLEGGAILVLAGGRLGIANSTFHDNGFQDSNGFGHTIAVYNAGSTPAILTILHSTFHRGPGLAANAAGSVLTVRGPAAQVVLGNNVLRGTCEFGGGASITSAIGNVEAPGGSCVPDNGTNFHVGEVGLRMGSLADHGGFTHSFEPDPGSFLRDRADPAICQLGGLDQRRYIRPGNGEPCDVGAIEAGAIPDLIFADGVEG
;
A
#
# COMPACT_ATOMS: atom_id res chain seq x y z
N MET A 1 62.73 -42.41 46.70
CA MET A 1 62.11 -41.17 47.21
C MET A 1 60.61 -41.44 47.37
N ARG A 2 60.05 -41.11 48.54
CA ARG A 2 58.78 -41.62 49.09
C ARG A 2 57.53 -41.28 48.27
N LEU A 3 56.61 -42.25 48.22
CA LEU A 3 55.18 -42.09 47.93
C LEU A 3 54.51 -41.11 48.91
N VAL A 4 53.63 -40.23 48.40
CA VAL A 4 52.47 -39.71 49.13
C VAL A 4 51.28 -39.66 48.18
N SER A 5 50.35 -40.60 48.35
CA SER A 5 49.04 -40.64 47.72
C SER A 5 48.09 -39.66 48.42
N ARG A 6 47.35 -38.85 47.66
CA ARG A 6 46.21 -38.08 48.16
C ARG A 6 44.90 -38.83 47.82
N PRO A 7 43.92 -38.88 48.75
CA PRO A 7 42.67 -39.59 48.54
C PRO A 7 41.76 -38.83 47.56
N ARG A 8 41.20 -39.54 46.58
CA ARG A 8 40.13 -39.05 45.70
C ARG A 8 38.82 -39.11 46.49
N PHE A 9 38.32 -37.97 46.95
CA PHE A 9 36.92 -37.84 47.38
C PHE A 9 36.03 -37.86 46.12
N ARG A 10 35.26 -38.93 45.97
CA ARG A 10 34.15 -39.01 45.01
C ARG A 10 32.89 -38.50 45.72
N PRO A 11 32.33 -37.33 45.36
CA PRO A 11 30.99 -37.01 45.79
C PRO A 11 30.03 -37.95 45.05
N VAL A 12 29.36 -38.82 45.81
CA VAL A 12 28.18 -39.56 45.35
C VAL A 12 27.07 -38.51 45.22
N PHE A 13 26.94 -37.91 44.03
CA PHE A 13 25.75 -37.15 43.67
C PHE A 13 24.61 -38.16 43.51
N GLY A 14 23.79 -38.28 44.55
CA GLY A 14 22.50 -38.95 44.46
C GLY A 14 21.61 -38.16 43.52
N SER A 15 21.43 -38.67 42.30
CA SER A 15 20.40 -38.20 41.36
C SER A 15 19.02 -38.47 41.97
N PHE A 16 18.51 -37.51 42.73
CA PHE A 16 17.09 -37.45 43.09
C PHE A 16 16.34 -37.03 41.81
N LEU A 17 15.90 -38.03 41.05
CA LEU A 17 15.04 -37.87 39.87
C LEU A 17 13.65 -37.46 40.38
N LEU A 18 13.46 -36.17 40.62
CA LEU A 18 12.17 -35.59 40.98
C LEU A 18 11.29 -35.64 39.72
N ALA A 19 10.52 -36.71 39.56
CA ALA A 19 9.46 -36.81 38.57
C ALA A 19 8.36 -35.78 38.95
N MET A 20 8.56 -34.52 38.57
CA MET A 20 7.50 -33.53 38.57
C MET A 20 6.45 -34.02 37.58
N LEU A 21 5.33 -34.51 38.14
CA LEU A 21 4.11 -34.74 37.39
C LEU A 21 3.68 -33.39 36.82
N ALA A 22 4.09 -33.08 35.59
CA ALA A 22 3.58 -31.96 34.83
C ALA A 22 2.10 -32.25 34.57
N LEU A 23 1.23 -31.71 35.45
CA LEU A 23 -0.20 -31.74 35.19
C LEU A 23 -0.45 -30.93 33.91
N PRO A 24 -1.27 -31.44 32.98
CA PRO A 24 -1.67 -30.66 31.83
C PRO A 24 -2.37 -29.42 32.35
N VAL A 25 -1.79 -28.26 32.07
CA VAL A 25 -2.44 -26.99 32.36
C VAL A 25 -3.27 -26.64 31.14
N TYR A 26 -4.55 -26.38 31.37
CA TYR A 26 -5.52 -26.04 30.35
C TYR A 26 -5.80 -24.54 30.41
N PRO A 27 -6.09 -23.89 29.27
CA PRO A 27 -6.61 -22.53 29.24
C PRO A 27 -7.78 -22.37 30.21
N ALA A 28 -7.74 -21.37 31.07
CA ALA A 28 -8.86 -20.99 31.91
C ALA A 28 -9.85 -20.12 31.11
N ASP A 29 -11.14 -20.33 31.36
CA ASP A 29 -12.23 -19.52 30.83
C ASP A 29 -12.77 -18.60 31.93
N PHE A 30 -12.71 -17.29 31.72
CA PHE A 30 -13.25 -16.27 32.62
C PHE A 30 -14.49 -15.63 31.99
N HIS A 31 -15.61 -15.68 32.71
CA HIS A 31 -16.85 -15.01 32.29
C HIS A 31 -17.00 -13.70 33.04
N VAL A 32 -16.94 -12.58 32.31
CA VAL A 32 -17.19 -11.26 32.88
C VAL A 32 -18.68 -11.12 33.15
N THR A 33 -19.05 -10.94 34.42
CA THR A 33 -20.44 -10.80 34.86
C THR A 33 -20.80 -9.36 35.23
N ARG A 34 -19.80 -8.50 35.38
CA ARG A 34 -19.95 -7.11 35.79
C ARG A 34 -19.54 -6.13 34.70
N ALA A 35 -20.33 -5.07 34.59
CA ALA A 35 -20.17 -4.00 33.60
C ALA A 35 -19.36 -2.80 34.13
N ASP A 36 -19.17 -2.71 35.45
CA ASP A 36 -18.39 -1.67 36.12
C ASP A 36 -16.91 -2.08 36.30
N ASP A 37 -16.09 -1.10 36.71
CA ASP A 37 -14.64 -1.25 36.94
C ASP A 37 -14.32 -0.99 38.42
N PRO A 38 -14.67 -1.93 39.33
CA PRO A 38 -14.38 -1.81 40.75
C PRO A 38 -12.88 -1.93 41.03
N ALA A 39 -12.48 -1.58 42.27
CA ALA A 39 -11.13 -1.90 42.71
C ALA A 39 -10.98 -3.43 42.73
N PRO A 40 -9.89 -4.00 42.16
CA PRO A 40 -9.78 -5.45 42.04
C PRO A 40 -9.84 -6.17 43.39
N ASP A 41 -10.76 -7.11 43.54
CA ASP A 41 -10.82 -8.06 44.67
C ASP A 41 -10.80 -9.54 44.23
N GLY A 42 -10.72 -9.75 42.91
CA GLY A 42 -10.47 -11.04 42.26
C GLY A 42 -11.67 -11.53 41.48
N CYS A 43 -11.43 -12.29 40.41
CA CYS A 43 -12.52 -12.80 39.57
C CYS A 43 -13.22 -13.99 40.26
N GLN A 44 -14.42 -13.76 40.82
CA GLN A 44 -15.23 -14.80 41.45
C GLN A 44 -16.43 -15.19 40.58
N PRO A 45 -16.97 -16.43 40.70
CA PRO A 45 -18.18 -16.81 39.99
C PRO A 45 -19.36 -15.87 40.32
N GLY A 46 -19.89 -15.17 39.31
CA GLY A 46 -20.98 -14.22 39.48
C GLY A 46 -20.52 -12.79 39.80
N ASP A 47 -19.26 -12.60 40.16
CA ASP A 47 -18.67 -11.30 40.54
C ASP A 47 -17.27 -11.19 39.92
N CYS A 48 -17.23 -10.89 38.62
CA CYS A 48 -15.99 -10.75 37.89
C CYS A 48 -16.11 -9.59 36.89
N SER A 49 -15.33 -8.54 37.12
CA SER A 49 -15.16 -7.42 36.19
C SER A 49 -14.16 -7.76 35.08
N LEU A 50 -14.13 -6.94 34.02
CA LEU A 50 -13.16 -7.10 32.93
C LEU A 50 -11.71 -6.99 33.43
N ARG A 51 -11.43 -6.05 34.34
CA ARG A 51 -10.10 -5.84 34.92
C ARG A 51 -9.64 -7.06 35.71
N GLU A 52 -10.54 -7.65 36.50
CA GLU A 52 -10.25 -8.85 37.29
C GLU A 52 -10.05 -10.08 36.41
N ALA A 53 -10.86 -10.25 35.37
CA ALA A 53 -10.69 -11.35 34.42
C ALA A 53 -9.33 -11.27 33.73
N ILE A 54 -8.92 -10.09 33.26
CA ILE A 54 -7.61 -9.89 32.61
C ILE A 54 -6.46 -10.11 33.61
N ALA A 55 -6.59 -9.64 34.85
CA ALA A 55 -5.58 -9.85 35.88
C ALA A 55 -5.45 -11.34 36.26
N ALA A 56 -6.57 -12.07 36.33
CA ALA A 56 -6.60 -13.50 36.60
C ALA A 56 -5.97 -14.30 35.46
N ALA A 57 -6.31 -13.97 34.21
CA ALA A 57 -5.71 -14.56 33.01
C ALA A 57 -4.19 -14.32 32.96
N GLY A 58 -3.73 -13.10 33.28
CA GLY A 58 -2.31 -12.77 33.33
C GLY A 58 -1.51 -13.45 34.46
N ALA A 59 -2.17 -14.13 35.40
CA ALA A 59 -1.53 -14.89 36.47
C ALA A 59 -1.19 -16.33 36.06
N THR A 60 -1.65 -16.78 34.89
CA THR A 60 -1.36 -18.10 34.34
C THR A 60 -0.40 -17.98 33.15
N PRO A 61 0.41 -19.01 32.86
CA PRO A 61 1.22 -19.03 31.64
C PRO A 61 0.45 -19.45 30.38
N GLU A 62 -0.80 -19.88 30.51
CA GLU A 62 -1.62 -20.38 29.40
C GLU A 62 -2.25 -19.26 28.55
N ALA A 63 -2.85 -19.66 27.43
CA ALA A 63 -3.62 -18.78 26.55
C ALA A 63 -5.08 -18.71 27.04
N ASP A 64 -5.33 -17.96 28.10
CA ASP A 64 -6.62 -17.88 28.76
C ASP A 64 -7.66 -17.07 27.95
N ARG A 65 -8.93 -17.39 28.18
CA ARG A 65 -10.06 -16.81 27.45
C ARG A 65 -10.95 -16.01 28.37
N ILE A 66 -11.38 -14.86 27.89
CA ILE A 66 -12.27 -13.94 28.58
C ILE A 66 -13.50 -13.75 27.70
N HIS A 67 -14.67 -14.02 28.27
CA HIS A 67 -15.95 -13.92 27.61
C HIS A 67 -16.76 -12.75 28.18
N LEU A 68 -17.16 -11.83 27.31
CA LEU A 68 -18.04 -10.72 27.62
C LEU A 68 -19.42 -11.01 27.01
N GLY A 69 -20.46 -10.91 27.83
CA GLY A 69 -21.84 -10.92 27.33
C GLY A 69 -22.18 -9.63 26.57
N SER A 70 -23.45 -9.50 26.20
CA SER A 70 -24.00 -8.23 25.71
C SER A 70 -23.97 -7.19 26.84
N GLY A 71 -23.51 -5.98 26.57
CA GLY A 71 -23.47 -4.91 27.55
C GLY A 71 -22.44 -3.83 27.28
N LEU A 72 -22.42 -2.84 28.17
CA LEU A 72 -21.49 -1.73 28.17
C LEU A 72 -20.51 -1.90 29.34
N PHE A 73 -19.26 -2.21 29.05
CA PHE A 73 -18.22 -2.47 30.05
C PHE A 73 -17.35 -1.22 30.19
N HIS A 74 -17.51 -0.50 31.30
CA HIS A 74 -16.77 0.72 31.55
C HIS A 74 -15.38 0.42 32.09
N VAL A 75 -14.38 1.17 31.65
CA VAL A 75 -13.02 1.16 32.20
C VAL A 75 -12.73 2.55 32.77
N THR A 76 -12.78 2.66 34.10
CA THR A 76 -12.77 3.95 34.82
C THR A 76 -11.56 4.13 35.73
N GLN A 77 -10.82 3.06 36.04
CA GLN A 77 -9.63 3.09 36.92
C GLN A 77 -8.30 3.21 36.15
N GLY A 78 -8.31 3.86 34.99
CA GLY A 78 -7.15 3.92 34.10
C GLY A 78 -7.05 2.69 33.19
N GLN A 79 -5.93 2.57 32.47
CA GLN A 79 -5.70 1.47 31.54
C GLN A 79 -5.78 0.09 32.23
N ILE A 80 -6.22 -0.94 31.50
CA ILE A 80 -6.11 -2.33 31.95
C ILE A 80 -4.82 -2.93 31.41
N GLN A 81 -3.95 -3.37 32.31
CA GLN A 81 -2.69 -4.02 31.93
C GLN A 81 -2.96 -5.46 31.47
N VAL A 82 -2.60 -5.78 30.23
CA VAL A 82 -2.64 -7.13 29.69
C VAL A 82 -1.25 -7.76 29.85
N LEU A 83 -1.22 -8.96 30.42
CA LEU A 83 -0.03 -9.79 30.64
C LEU A 83 -0.28 -11.18 30.08
N GLY A 84 0.77 -11.85 29.58
CA GLY A 84 0.66 -13.23 29.09
C GLY A 84 -0.03 -13.35 27.73
N THR A 85 -0.74 -14.45 27.52
CA THR A 85 -1.53 -14.67 26.29
C THR A 85 -3.01 -14.64 26.64
N VAL A 86 -3.74 -13.68 26.11
CA VAL A 86 -5.16 -13.46 26.46
C VAL A 86 -6.01 -13.35 25.21
N GLU A 87 -7.12 -14.06 25.19
CA GLU A 87 -8.20 -13.89 24.22
C GLU A 87 -9.39 -13.20 24.90
N ILE A 88 -9.87 -12.09 24.33
CA ILE A 88 -11.05 -11.38 24.79
C ILE A 88 -12.12 -11.45 23.70
N SER A 89 -13.26 -12.05 24.02
CA SER A 89 -14.36 -12.30 23.07
C SER A 89 -15.65 -11.65 23.55
N GLY A 90 -16.28 -10.88 22.66
CA GLY A 90 -17.65 -10.38 22.81
C GLY A 90 -18.63 -11.19 21.97
N VAL A 91 -19.93 -10.94 22.16
CA VAL A 91 -21.00 -11.61 21.40
C VAL A 91 -21.34 -10.92 20.06
N GLY A 92 -20.67 -9.80 19.76
CA GLY A 92 -20.88 -8.98 18.55
C GLY A 92 -20.54 -7.51 18.79
N SER A 93 -20.03 -6.81 17.77
CA SER A 93 -19.63 -5.40 17.87
C SER A 93 -20.78 -4.42 18.08
N ASP A 94 -22.02 -4.85 17.82
CA ASP A 94 -23.25 -4.12 18.13
C ASP A 94 -23.83 -4.43 19.53
N GLN A 95 -23.32 -5.47 20.21
CA GLN A 95 -23.87 -5.98 21.46
C GLN A 95 -22.90 -5.88 22.65
N THR A 96 -21.61 -6.02 22.41
CA THR A 96 -20.56 -5.92 23.43
C THR A 96 -19.72 -4.68 23.15
N ARG A 97 -19.67 -3.77 24.12
CA ARG A 97 -18.91 -2.54 24.00
C ARG A 97 -18.05 -2.28 25.23
N ILE A 98 -16.76 -2.03 25.02
CA ILE A 98 -15.83 -1.57 26.06
C ILE A 98 -15.68 -0.05 25.92
N VAL A 99 -15.82 0.68 27.02
CA VAL A 99 -15.74 2.15 27.03
C VAL A 99 -14.67 2.61 28.00
N GLY A 100 -13.57 3.14 27.46
CA GLY A 100 -12.58 3.90 28.20
C GLY A 100 -13.13 5.25 28.65
N ALA A 101 -12.93 5.60 29.91
CA ALA A 101 -13.34 6.88 30.48
C ALA A 101 -12.14 7.78 30.87
N THR A 102 -10.93 7.42 30.45
CA THR A 102 -9.68 8.05 30.89
C THR A 102 -8.89 8.63 29.73
N SER A 103 -7.89 9.45 30.04
CA SER A 103 -6.91 9.93 29.06
C SER A 103 -5.79 8.90 28.81
N GLU A 104 -6.04 7.62 29.06
CA GLU A 104 -5.10 6.52 28.89
C GLU A 104 -5.66 5.50 27.90
N PRO A 105 -4.85 4.61 27.33
CA PRO A 105 -5.34 3.50 26.53
C PRO A 105 -6.33 2.61 27.29
N VAL A 106 -7.29 1.96 26.62
CA VAL A 106 -8.19 1.00 27.29
C VAL A 106 -7.41 -0.23 27.72
N LEU A 107 -6.70 -0.84 26.76
CA LEU A 107 -5.84 -2.00 26.98
C LEU A 107 -4.38 -1.62 26.76
N ALA A 108 -3.55 -1.85 27.76
CA ALA A 108 -2.11 -1.62 27.69
C ALA A 108 -1.36 -2.96 27.79
N MET A 109 -0.66 -3.34 26.73
CA MET A 109 0.09 -4.60 26.68
C MET A 109 1.51 -4.42 27.18
N SER A 110 1.98 -5.36 28.01
CA SER A 110 3.39 -5.46 28.39
C SER A 110 4.22 -6.15 27.31
N ALA A 111 5.53 -6.09 27.44
CA ALA A 111 6.42 -6.89 26.61
C ALA A 111 6.12 -8.39 26.77
N LEU A 112 6.37 -9.16 25.72
CA LEU A 112 6.12 -10.59 25.60
C LEU A 112 4.64 -10.99 25.80
N THR A 113 3.71 -10.08 25.49
CA THR A 113 2.26 -10.31 25.61
C THR A 113 1.64 -10.58 24.25
N ALA A 114 0.69 -11.52 24.19
CA ALA A 114 -0.16 -11.76 23.03
C ALA A 114 -1.63 -11.49 23.40
N LEU A 115 -2.32 -10.69 22.58
CA LEU A 115 -3.72 -10.31 22.79
C LEU A 115 -4.53 -10.61 21.53
N THR A 116 -5.63 -11.33 21.67
CA THR A 116 -6.64 -11.48 20.61
C THR A 116 -7.93 -10.81 21.08
N VAL A 117 -8.52 -9.95 20.26
CA VAL A 117 -9.80 -9.29 20.55
C VAL A 117 -10.80 -9.61 19.45
N ARG A 118 -11.99 -10.12 19.85
CA ARG A 118 -13.01 -10.63 18.92
C ARG A 118 -14.40 -10.07 19.18
N GLY A 119 -15.09 -9.66 18.11
CA GLY A 119 -16.55 -9.47 18.14
C GLY A 119 -17.04 -8.43 19.14
N MET A 120 -16.45 -7.23 19.15
CA MET A 120 -16.85 -6.14 20.07
C MET A 120 -16.55 -4.75 19.50
N GLU A 121 -17.16 -3.72 20.11
CA GLU A 121 -16.77 -2.32 19.92
C GLU A 121 -15.86 -1.85 21.07
N ILE A 122 -14.75 -1.17 20.78
CA ILE A 122 -13.90 -0.52 21.78
C ILE A 122 -13.91 0.98 21.53
N VAL A 123 -14.33 1.75 22.53
CA VAL A 123 -14.45 3.21 22.44
C VAL A 123 -13.55 3.87 23.47
N ASN A 124 -12.70 4.79 23.02
CA ASN A 124 -11.84 5.57 23.90
C ASN A 124 -11.66 6.98 23.35
N ALA A 125 -12.55 7.90 23.72
CA ALA A 125 -12.59 9.23 23.15
C ALA A 125 -11.26 9.98 23.37
N GLY A 126 -10.57 10.28 22.27
CA GLY A 126 -9.29 11.01 22.25
C GLY A 126 -8.05 10.19 22.58
N ASN A 127 -8.16 8.87 22.81
CA ASN A 127 -7.02 8.01 23.14
C ASN A 127 -7.10 6.62 22.51
N TRP A 128 -6.10 5.79 22.73
CA TRP A 128 -5.91 4.50 22.06
C TRP A 128 -6.86 3.43 22.60
N ALA A 129 -7.49 2.66 21.71
CA ALA A 129 -8.18 1.44 22.11
C ALA A 129 -7.16 0.44 22.69
N VAL A 130 -6.05 0.23 21.99
CA VAL A 130 -4.95 -0.63 22.45
C VAL A 130 -3.61 0.07 22.27
N SER A 131 -2.78 0.03 23.31
CA SER A 131 -1.38 0.43 23.25
C SER A 131 -0.48 -0.74 23.64
N ALA A 132 0.61 -0.94 22.91
CA ALA A 132 1.57 -1.99 23.21
C ALA A 132 3.00 -1.47 23.20
N ASN A 133 3.78 -1.89 24.20
CA ASN A 133 5.19 -1.53 24.34
C ASN A 133 6.06 -2.78 24.41
N GLY A 134 7.04 -2.87 23.51
CA GLY A 134 8.02 -3.97 23.45
C GLY A 134 7.63 -5.08 22.48
N SER A 135 8.07 -6.32 22.74
CA SER A 135 7.75 -7.47 21.87
C SER A 135 6.38 -8.05 22.17
N GLY A 136 5.69 -8.65 21.21
CA GLY A 136 4.37 -9.24 21.43
C GLY A 136 3.55 -9.42 20.16
N ALA A 137 2.24 -9.64 20.31
CA ALA A 137 1.32 -9.72 19.19
C ALA A 137 -0.08 -9.24 19.58
N VAL A 138 -0.75 -8.49 18.70
CA VAL A 138 -2.18 -8.17 18.83
C VAL A 138 -2.93 -8.58 17.56
N GLU A 139 -4.04 -9.29 17.74
CA GLU A 139 -4.97 -9.64 16.66
C GLU A 139 -6.37 -9.09 16.96
N PHE A 140 -6.96 -8.46 15.95
CA PHE A 140 -8.35 -7.98 15.96
C PHE A 140 -9.17 -8.73 14.91
N GLU A 141 -10.32 -9.27 15.31
CA GLU A 141 -11.25 -9.95 14.41
C GLU A 141 -12.69 -9.52 14.70
N ASP A 142 -13.39 -9.02 13.69
CA ASP A 142 -14.75 -8.48 13.83
C ASP A 142 -14.86 -7.38 14.92
N VAL A 143 -13.82 -6.54 15.03
CA VAL A 143 -13.76 -5.45 16.02
C VAL A 143 -14.12 -4.11 15.35
N VAL A 144 -14.83 -3.28 16.10
CA VAL A 144 -15.09 -1.89 15.73
C VAL A 144 -14.38 -0.95 16.71
N VAL A 145 -13.57 -0.04 16.18
CA VAL A 145 -13.09 1.15 16.90
C VAL A 145 -13.70 2.35 16.19
N PRO A 146 -14.69 3.05 16.77
CA PRO A 146 -15.41 4.11 16.07
C PRO A 146 -14.57 5.39 16.00
N ASP A 147 -15.02 6.32 15.15
CA ASP A 147 -14.52 7.70 15.13
C ASP A 147 -14.57 8.31 16.54
N GLY A 148 -13.69 9.26 16.84
CA GLY A 148 -13.45 9.76 18.19
C GLY A 148 -12.34 9.02 18.92
N SER A 149 -12.03 7.77 18.54
CA SER A 149 -11.04 6.94 19.22
C SER A 149 -9.76 6.82 18.39
N ARG A 150 -8.62 6.74 19.06
CA ARG A 150 -7.37 6.33 18.41
C ARG A 150 -7.32 4.81 18.37
N ASN A 151 -6.74 4.30 17.29
CA ASN A 151 -6.86 2.91 16.90
C ASN A 151 -5.91 2.01 17.70
N VAL A 152 -4.72 1.74 17.14
CA VAL A 152 -3.70 0.88 17.74
C VAL A 152 -2.37 1.59 17.62
N SER A 153 -1.66 1.71 18.76
CA SER A 153 -0.29 2.21 18.79
C SER A 153 0.61 1.14 19.36
N THR A 154 1.59 0.72 18.58
CA THR A 154 2.67 -0.12 19.09
C THR A 154 3.96 0.70 19.08
N SER A 155 4.73 0.63 20.16
CA SER A 155 6.09 1.21 20.23
C SER A 155 7.11 0.20 20.74
N GLY A 156 8.34 0.22 20.23
CA GLY A 156 9.38 -0.69 20.72
C GLY A 156 10.79 -0.26 20.36
N ALA A 157 11.73 -0.60 21.23
CA ALA A 157 13.15 -0.37 21.02
C ALA A 157 13.74 -1.34 19.97
N VAL A 158 14.93 -1.01 19.48
CA VAL A 158 15.71 -1.87 18.57
C VAL A 158 15.86 -3.28 19.17
N GLY A 159 15.61 -4.31 18.35
CA GLY A 159 15.69 -5.72 18.75
C GLY A 159 14.39 -6.31 19.30
N LEU A 160 13.31 -5.52 19.38
CA LEU A 160 11.98 -6.00 19.75
C LEU A 160 11.10 -6.21 18.51
N SER A 161 10.26 -7.24 18.56
CA SER A 161 9.37 -7.63 17.46
C SER A 161 7.92 -7.63 17.94
N PHE A 162 7.04 -6.93 17.22
CA PHE A 162 5.62 -6.91 17.54
C PHE A 162 4.75 -7.12 16.31
N ASP A 163 3.82 -8.07 16.38
CA ASP A 163 2.89 -8.37 15.30
C ASP A 163 1.53 -7.69 15.55
N VAL A 164 1.02 -6.99 14.55
CA VAL A 164 -0.35 -6.45 14.52
C VAL A 164 -1.07 -7.10 13.35
N VAL A 165 -2.19 -7.75 13.63
CA VAL A 165 -3.05 -8.36 12.62
C VAL A 165 -4.47 -7.84 12.80
N ILE A 166 -5.07 -7.33 11.73
CA ILE A 166 -6.44 -6.83 11.73
C ILE A 166 -7.21 -7.57 10.65
N ARG A 167 -8.35 -8.15 11.02
CA ARG A 167 -9.22 -8.93 10.13
C ARG A 167 -10.66 -8.48 10.29
N ASN A 168 -11.37 -8.32 9.19
CA ASN A 168 -12.83 -8.16 9.21
C ASN A 168 -13.30 -7.01 10.14
N SER A 169 -12.47 -5.98 10.32
CA SER A 169 -12.65 -4.98 11.37
C SER A 169 -12.82 -3.58 10.78
N ARG A 170 -13.38 -2.66 11.58
CA ARG A 170 -13.55 -1.26 11.21
C ARG A 170 -12.88 -0.34 12.23
N PHE A 171 -12.00 0.54 11.76
CA PHE A 171 -11.29 1.52 12.58
C PHE A 171 -11.59 2.94 12.10
N GLY A 172 -11.85 3.85 13.04
CA GLY A 172 -12.31 5.22 12.79
C GLY A 172 -11.19 6.22 12.49
N ILE A 173 -11.61 7.41 12.05
CA ILE A 173 -10.85 8.39 11.28
C ILE A 173 -9.73 9.16 12.01
N ASP A 174 -9.70 9.11 13.34
CA ASP A 174 -8.90 10.06 14.12
C ASP A 174 -7.42 9.72 14.23
N ASP A 175 -7.02 8.48 13.92
CA ASP A 175 -5.61 8.10 13.90
C ASP A 175 -5.31 6.92 12.97
N HIS A 176 -4.03 6.66 12.79
CA HIS A 176 -3.54 5.55 11.99
C HIS A 176 -3.56 4.25 12.79
N VAL A 177 -3.66 3.12 12.09
CA VAL A 177 -3.08 1.87 12.59
C VAL A 177 -1.56 2.04 12.47
N ALA A 178 -0.90 2.30 13.59
CA ALA A 178 0.53 2.62 13.63
C ALA A 178 1.34 1.48 14.27
N CYS A 179 2.12 0.81 13.44
CA CYS A 179 3.03 -0.25 13.84
C CYS A 179 4.46 0.32 13.94
N ARG A 180 4.83 0.91 15.08
CA ARG A 180 6.14 1.58 15.27
C ARG A 180 7.11 0.70 16.04
N GLN A 181 7.79 -0.20 15.35
CA GLN A 181 8.57 -1.29 15.96
C GLN A 181 9.86 -1.52 15.19
N ALA A 182 10.88 -2.05 15.85
CA ALA A 182 12.10 -2.40 15.14
C ALA A 182 11.86 -3.51 14.10
N SER A 183 11.05 -4.51 14.43
CA SER A 183 10.64 -5.61 13.54
C SER A 183 9.22 -6.10 13.83
N GLY A 184 8.66 -6.91 12.92
CA GLY A 184 7.38 -7.60 13.12
C GLY A 184 6.44 -7.57 11.91
N LYS A 185 5.14 -7.68 12.15
CA LYS A 185 4.09 -7.66 11.12
C LYS A 185 3.10 -6.53 11.39
N CYS A 186 2.61 -5.91 10.33
CA CYS A 186 1.50 -4.98 10.35
C CYS A 186 0.57 -5.36 9.20
N HIS A 187 -0.35 -6.28 9.47
CA HIS A 187 -1.18 -6.90 8.43
C HIS A 187 -2.65 -6.54 8.61
N VAL A 188 -3.29 -6.10 7.54
CA VAL A 188 -4.70 -5.71 7.50
C VAL A 188 -5.39 -6.50 6.39
N TYR A 189 -6.46 -7.21 6.73
CA TYR A 189 -7.23 -8.08 5.84
C TYR A 189 -8.71 -7.75 5.93
N ASP A 190 -9.39 -7.63 4.79
CA ASP A 190 -10.85 -7.57 4.72
C ASP A 190 -11.45 -6.50 5.65
N SER A 191 -10.77 -5.36 5.81
CA SER A 191 -11.07 -4.36 6.84
C SER A 191 -11.25 -2.96 6.27
N GLU A 192 -11.94 -2.10 7.01
CA GLU A 192 -12.07 -0.67 6.71
C GLU A 192 -11.34 0.17 7.76
N ILE A 193 -10.31 0.89 7.34
CA ILE A 193 -9.53 1.79 8.19
C ILE A 193 -9.77 3.21 7.69
N SER A 194 -10.68 3.93 8.34
CA SER A 194 -10.79 5.38 8.18
C SER A 194 -9.56 6.00 8.83
N GLY A 195 -8.78 6.80 8.09
CA GLY A 195 -7.40 7.15 8.48
C GLY A 195 -6.37 6.48 7.56
N GLY A 196 -5.33 5.89 8.15
CA GLY A 196 -4.24 5.27 7.40
C GLY A 196 -3.58 4.09 8.11
N VAL A 197 -2.75 3.37 7.37
CA VAL A 197 -1.91 2.29 7.92
C VAL A 197 -0.46 2.72 7.77
N ALA A 198 0.27 2.72 8.89
CA ALA A 198 1.65 3.19 8.93
C ALA A 198 2.54 2.17 9.64
N THR A 199 3.71 1.90 9.06
CA THR A 199 4.81 1.22 9.75
C THR A 199 5.97 2.16 9.96
N ASP A 200 6.61 2.06 11.11
CA ASP A 200 7.85 2.74 11.45
C ASP A 200 8.81 1.73 12.03
N GLY A 201 9.82 1.33 11.25
CA GLY A 201 10.67 0.20 11.60
C GLY A 201 11.59 -0.28 10.50
N ALA A 202 12.75 -0.81 10.89
CA ALA A 202 13.67 -1.42 9.95
C ALA A 202 13.06 -2.70 9.34
N GLU A 203 12.45 -3.58 10.12
CA GLU A 203 12.09 -4.93 9.68
C GLU A 203 10.62 -5.27 9.89
N VAL A 204 9.73 -4.28 9.72
CA VAL A 204 8.27 -4.50 9.80
C VAL A 204 7.73 -4.89 8.43
N SER A 205 7.03 -6.01 8.31
CA SER A 205 6.28 -6.34 7.08
C SER A 205 4.90 -5.68 7.10
N LEU A 206 4.63 -4.84 6.11
CA LEU A 206 3.33 -4.20 5.91
C LEU A 206 2.56 -4.97 4.84
N LYS A 207 1.37 -5.48 5.19
CA LYS A 207 0.49 -6.16 4.25
C LYS A 207 -0.94 -5.62 4.37
N VAL A 208 -1.52 -5.17 3.26
CA VAL A 208 -2.91 -4.68 3.20
C VAL A 208 -3.62 -5.42 2.07
N VAL A 209 -4.66 -6.20 2.39
CA VAL A 209 -5.34 -7.05 1.43
C VAL A 209 -6.84 -6.89 1.54
N ARG A 210 -7.53 -6.73 0.41
CA ARG A 210 -9.00 -6.61 0.33
C ARG A 210 -9.58 -5.58 1.32
N SER A 211 -8.85 -4.48 1.52
CA SER A 211 -9.18 -3.51 2.56
C SER A 211 -9.45 -2.13 1.96
N VAL A 212 -10.22 -1.32 2.68
CA VAL A 212 -10.49 0.08 2.34
C VAL A 212 -9.75 0.97 3.33
N ILE A 213 -8.84 1.80 2.81
CA ILE A 213 -8.06 2.76 3.59
C ILE A 213 -8.51 4.18 3.23
N GLY A 214 -8.93 4.94 4.23
CA GLY A 214 -9.44 6.30 4.12
C GLY A 214 -10.97 6.41 4.07
N PRO A 215 -11.54 7.61 4.26
CA PRO A 215 -10.87 8.91 4.14
C PRO A 215 -9.91 9.19 5.29
N ALA A 216 -8.88 9.99 4.99
CA ALA A 216 -7.92 10.45 5.96
C ALA A 216 -8.17 11.96 6.18
N THR A 217 -8.91 12.36 7.22
CA THR A 217 -9.17 13.78 7.53
C THR A 217 -8.15 14.36 8.51
N GLY A 218 -7.26 15.24 8.03
CA GLY A 218 -6.25 15.88 8.89
C GLY A 218 -4.96 16.19 8.14
N ALA A 219 -4.11 17.03 8.73
CA ALA A 219 -2.91 17.58 8.06
C ALA A 219 -1.77 16.55 7.84
N THR A 220 -1.80 15.40 8.51
CA THR A 220 -0.69 14.42 8.53
C THR A 220 -1.03 13.08 7.89
N LEU A 221 -2.20 12.93 7.29
CA LEU A 221 -2.74 11.59 7.05
C LEU A 221 -2.34 11.02 5.68
N ASN A 222 -1.35 10.13 5.74
CA ASN A 222 -1.03 9.18 4.69
C ASN A 222 -2.08 8.08 4.62
N GLY A 223 -2.37 7.55 3.42
CA GLY A 223 -3.19 6.35 3.27
C GLY A 223 -2.39 5.13 3.73
N ILE A 224 -1.34 4.80 2.97
CA ILE A 224 -0.38 3.75 3.33
C ILE A 224 0.99 4.41 3.46
N ALA A 225 1.59 4.32 4.65
CA ALA A 225 2.93 4.83 4.92
C ALA A 225 3.86 3.72 5.41
N ALA A 226 5.08 3.74 4.90
CA ALA A 226 6.11 2.85 5.39
C ALA A 226 7.42 3.62 5.55
N HIS A 227 7.89 3.65 6.78
CA HIS A 227 9.14 4.25 7.20
C HIS A 227 10.15 3.12 7.46
N GLY A 228 11.37 3.26 6.92
CA GLY A 228 12.43 2.27 7.05
C GLY A 228 12.39 1.16 5.99
N THR A 229 13.01 0.01 6.29
CA THR A 229 13.22 -1.11 5.34
C THR A 229 12.09 -2.14 5.31
N ALA A 230 10.86 -1.71 5.58
CA ALA A 230 9.68 -2.57 5.54
C ALA A 230 9.43 -3.21 4.16
N ALA A 231 9.14 -4.52 4.13
CA ALA A 231 8.54 -5.13 2.94
C ALA A 231 7.05 -4.74 2.86
N ILE A 232 6.58 -4.33 1.68
CA ILE A 232 5.23 -3.77 1.52
C ILE A 232 4.49 -4.57 0.46
N GLN A 233 3.33 -5.11 0.82
CA GLN A 233 2.40 -5.75 -0.10
C GLN A 233 1.00 -5.13 0.07
N VAL A 234 0.46 -4.54 -0.99
CA VAL A 234 -0.91 -4.02 -1.03
C VAL A 234 -1.64 -4.69 -2.18
N GLU A 235 -2.77 -5.32 -1.91
CA GLU A 235 -3.44 -6.17 -2.89
C GLU A 235 -4.97 -6.07 -2.78
N ASP A 236 -5.66 -6.01 -3.92
CA ASP A 236 -7.13 -6.02 -3.98
C ASP A 236 -7.80 -4.93 -3.13
N SER A 237 -7.13 -3.79 -2.95
CA SER A 237 -7.51 -2.79 -1.94
C SER A 237 -7.94 -1.46 -2.55
N ILE A 238 -8.55 -0.60 -1.74
CA ILE A 238 -8.92 0.76 -2.11
C ILE A 238 -8.25 1.73 -1.13
N VAL A 239 -7.53 2.72 -1.66
CA VAL A 239 -6.97 3.84 -0.89
C VAL A 239 -7.61 5.13 -1.39
N ARG A 240 -8.33 5.85 -0.53
CA ARG A 240 -9.11 7.01 -0.96
C ARG A 240 -8.97 8.23 -0.06
N ARG A 241 -9.05 9.42 -0.66
CA ARG A 241 -9.09 10.70 0.06
C ARG A 241 -7.99 10.85 1.12
N ALA A 242 -6.79 10.37 0.81
CA ALA A 242 -5.59 10.57 1.60
C ALA A 242 -4.77 11.74 1.04
N LEU A 243 -4.03 12.46 1.89
CA LEU A 243 -3.10 13.49 1.43
C LEU A 243 -1.89 12.87 0.69
N ARG A 244 -1.43 11.72 1.18
CA ARG A 244 -0.36 10.93 0.54
C ARG A 244 -0.82 9.47 0.49
N PRO A 245 -1.43 9.02 -0.62
CA PRO A 245 -2.03 7.69 -0.71
C PRO A 245 -1.03 6.57 -0.48
N LEU A 246 0.18 6.71 -1.01
CA LEU A 246 1.31 5.82 -0.77
C LEU A 246 2.55 6.67 -0.49
N TYR A 247 3.14 6.49 0.69
CA TYR A 247 4.27 7.27 1.15
C TYR A 247 5.39 6.38 1.69
N LEU A 248 6.49 6.29 0.94
CA LEU A 248 7.62 5.42 1.27
C LEU A 248 8.81 6.26 1.72
N LEU A 249 9.13 6.20 3.02
CA LEU A 249 10.21 6.97 3.61
C LEU A 249 11.43 6.11 3.96
N ALA A 250 12.62 6.58 3.60
CA ALA A 250 13.89 6.02 4.03
C ALA A 250 14.32 6.61 5.38
N ASP A 251 14.34 5.75 6.40
CA ASP A 251 15.05 6.02 7.65
C ASP A 251 16.39 5.28 7.63
N GLY A 252 17.38 5.88 6.97
CA GLY A 252 18.77 5.40 6.95
C GLY A 252 19.26 4.84 5.60
N PRO A 253 20.53 4.40 5.54
CA PRO A 253 21.24 4.09 4.29
C PRO A 253 20.95 2.68 3.73
N ALA A 254 20.05 1.92 4.34
CA ALA A 254 19.82 0.53 3.96
C ALA A 254 18.96 0.41 2.68
N VAL A 255 19.33 -0.53 1.80
CA VAL A 255 18.52 -0.90 0.64
C VAL A 255 17.24 -1.54 1.17
N ALA A 256 16.10 -0.94 0.85
CA ALA A 256 14.85 -1.48 1.32
C ALA A 256 14.34 -2.58 0.36
N PRO A 257 13.54 -3.54 0.89
CA PRO A 257 12.83 -4.50 0.07
C PRO A 257 11.94 -3.81 -0.97
N ALA A 258 11.55 -4.55 -2.00
CA ALA A 258 10.59 -4.03 -2.96
C ALA A 258 9.21 -3.81 -2.31
N ALA A 259 8.52 -2.77 -2.76
CA ALA A 259 7.10 -2.55 -2.49
C ALA A 259 6.29 -3.09 -3.67
N TYR A 260 5.27 -3.89 -3.39
CA TYR A 260 4.37 -4.45 -4.39
C TYR A 260 2.95 -3.98 -4.13
N VAL A 261 2.35 -3.35 -5.12
CA VAL A 261 0.95 -2.93 -5.10
C VAL A 261 0.28 -3.56 -6.31
N SER A 262 -0.70 -4.43 -6.09
CA SER A 262 -1.45 -5.11 -7.14
C SER A 262 -2.94 -4.89 -7.00
N ARG A 263 -3.66 -4.80 -8.13
CA ARG A 263 -5.15 -4.76 -8.17
C ARG A 263 -5.74 -3.78 -7.16
N THR A 264 -5.14 -2.59 -7.06
CA THR A 264 -5.46 -1.61 -6.03
C THR A 264 -5.93 -0.31 -6.67
N ARG A 265 -6.96 0.30 -6.09
CA ARG A 265 -7.53 1.57 -6.56
C ARG A 265 -7.15 2.72 -5.65
N PHE A 266 -6.51 3.73 -6.20
CA PHE A 266 -6.23 5.01 -5.55
C PHE A 266 -7.24 6.04 -6.04
N LEU A 267 -8.20 6.42 -5.18
CA LEU A 267 -9.38 7.19 -5.57
C LEU A 267 -9.45 8.53 -4.85
N HIS A 268 -9.53 9.63 -5.61
CA HIS A 268 -9.81 10.97 -5.07
C HIS A 268 -8.84 11.38 -3.94
N ASN A 269 -7.57 11.07 -4.08
CA ASN A 269 -6.54 11.48 -3.13
C ASN A 269 -6.05 12.92 -3.42
N HIS A 270 -5.51 13.58 -2.41
CA HIS A 270 -5.11 14.99 -2.49
C HIS A 270 -3.62 15.20 -2.79
N GLY A 271 -2.91 14.15 -3.16
CA GLY A 271 -1.49 14.22 -3.44
C GLY A 271 -0.94 12.95 -4.07
N PRO A 272 0.33 12.98 -4.50
CA PRO A 272 0.89 11.91 -5.28
C PRO A 272 1.29 10.71 -4.42
N LEU A 273 1.33 9.54 -5.07
CA LEU A 273 2.15 8.43 -4.62
C LEU A 273 3.62 8.86 -4.74
N THR A 274 4.40 8.71 -3.67
CA THR A 274 5.79 9.19 -3.63
C THR A 274 6.65 8.37 -2.67
N GLY A 275 7.96 8.42 -2.88
CA GLY A 275 8.91 7.84 -1.93
C GLY A 275 10.35 8.24 -2.20
N ASP A 276 11.14 8.36 -1.14
CA ASP A 276 12.60 8.64 -1.16
C ASP A 276 13.43 7.39 -0.87
N ARG A 277 12.77 6.25 -0.60
CA ARG A 277 13.41 5.02 -0.20
C ARG A 277 14.12 4.30 -1.36
N PRO A 278 15.43 4.00 -1.28
CA PRO A 278 16.11 3.19 -2.27
C PRO A 278 15.48 1.81 -2.38
N GLY A 279 15.16 1.37 -3.60
CA GLY A 279 14.53 0.08 -3.83
C GLY A 279 13.73 0.04 -5.12
N ILE A 280 12.78 -0.89 -5.20
CA ILE A 280 11.86 -1.04 -6.32
C ILE A 280 10.42 -0.88 -5.82
N VAL A 281 9.61 -0.12 -6.54
CA VAL A 281 8.16 -0.07 -6.34
C VAL A 281 7.47 -0.60 -7.58
N ASN A 282 6.78 -1.74 -7.46
CA ASN A 282 5.97 -2.30 -8.53
C ASN A 282 4.50 -1.98 -8.27
N LEU A 283 3.91 -1.20 -9.18
CA LEU A 283 2.48 -0.95 -9.27
C LEU A 283 1.96 -1.75 -10.47
N ASP A 284 1.14 -2.75 -10.20
CA ASP A 284 0.61 -3.64 -11.22
C ASP A 284 -0.92 -3.68 -11.16
N GLU A 285 -1.59 -3.49 -12.28
CA GLU A 285 -3.07 -3.43 -12.29
C GLU A 285 -3.60 -2.43 -11.27
N VAL A 286 -3.06 -1.21 -11.26
CA VAL A 286 -3.57 -0.15 -10.40
C VAL A 286 -4.45 0.82 -11.17
N GLU A 287 -5.48 1.32 -10.49
CA GLU A 287 -6.25 2.46 -10.98
C GLU A 287 -5.91 3.68 -10.13
N ILE A 288 -5.48 4.77 -10.76
CA ILE A 288 -5.24 6.06 -10.10
C ILE A 288 -6.21 7.06 -10.69
N PHE A 289 -7.27 7.37 -9.94
CA PHE A 289 -8.42 8.12 -10.42
C PHE A 289 -8.72 9.36 -9.60
N GLY A 290 -8.91 10.48 -10.30
CA GLY A 290 -9.54 11.67 -9.72
C GLY A 290 -8.72 12.31 -8.62
N HIS A 291 -7.40 12.08 -8.58
CA HIS A 291 -6.54 12.77 -7.64
C HIS A 291 -6.52 14.26 -7.95
N GLU A 292 -6.44 15.06 -6.91
CA GLU A 292 -6.33 16.50 -7.00
C GLU A 292 -5.13 16.95 -6.20
N ALA A 293 -4.26 17.78 -6.74
CA ALA A 293 -3.17 18.30 -5.92
C ALA A 293 -3.74 19.15 -4.76
N ALA A 294 -3.13 19.02 -3.58
CA ALA A 294 -3.52 19.79 -2.41
C ALA A 294 -3.41 21.30 -2.69
N PRO A 295 -4.36 22.12 -2.19
CA PRO A 295 -4.33 23.56 -2.40
C PRO A 295 -2.98 24.18 -2.01
N ASN A 296 -2.47 25.08 -2.85
CA ASN A 296 -1.21 25.81 -2.65
C ASN A 296 0.07 24.97 -2.71
N GLN A 297 -0.02 23.68 -3.02
CA GLN A 297 1.16 22.89 -3.38
C GLN A 297 1.33 22.97 -4.90
N GLN A 298 2.56 22.87 -5.39
CA GLN A 298 2.85 22.72 -6.83
C GLN A 298 3.32 21.29 -7.03
N LEU A 299 2.36 20.37 -7.01
CA LEU A 299 2.64 18.93 -7.07
C LEU A 299 1.83 18.26 -8.19
N PRO A 300 2.36 17.17 -8.76
CA PRO A 300 1.56 16.25 -9.56
C PRO A 300 0.45 15.64 -8.69
N ALA A 301 -0.68 15.29 -9.31
CA ALA A 301 -1.78 14.68 -8.56
C ALA A 301 -1.61 13.18 -8.33
N ALA A 302 -1.10 12.43 -9.33
CA ALA A 302 -1.04 10.98 -9.26
C ALA A 302 0.29 10.47 -8.68
N MET A 303 1.43 10.82 -9.28
CA MET A 303 2.73 10.26 -8.87
C MET A 303 3.85 11.31 -8.95
N MET A 304 4.74 11.28 -7.96
CA MET A 304 5.96 12.09 -7.95
C MET A 304 7.17 11.17 -7.80
N ILE A 305 8.03 11.17 -8.81
CA ILE A 305 9.20 10.30 -8.89
C ILE A 305 10.45 11.15 -8.83
N HIS A 306 11.22 11.05 -7.75
CA HIS A 306 12.50 11.74 -7.57
C HIS A 306 13.57 10.73 -7.17
N GLU A 307 14.73 11.22 -6.70
CA GLU A 307 15.78 10.37 -6.14
C GLU A 307 15.22 9.45 -5.03
N GLY A 308 15.49 8.15 -5.12
CA GLY A 308 14.92 7.14 -4.24
C GLY A 308 14.65 5.82 -4.97
N PRO A 309 13.40 5.31 -5.00
CA PRO A 309 13.10 4.04 -5.63
C PRO A 309 13.06 4.12 -7.15
N THR A 310 13.26 2.97 -7.80
CA THR A 310 12.84 2.77 -9.19
C THR A 310 11.40 2.30 -9.23
N TRP A 311 10.55 3.00 -9.98
CA TRP A 311 9.12 2.72 -10.08
C TRP A 311 8.80 1.97 -11.36
N PHE A 312 7.92 0.98 -11.27
CA PHE A 312 7.32 0.29 -12.39
C PHE A 312 5.80 0.39 -12.30
N LEU A 313 5.16 0.94 -13.34
CA LEU A 313 3.72 1.00 -13.50
C LEU A 313 3.31 0.10 -14.66
N ARG A 314 2.56 -0.96 -14.38
CA ARG A 314 2.18 -1.98 -15.38
C ARG A 314 0.68 -2.20 -15.37
N ARG A 315 0.10 -2.45 -16.54
CA ARG A 315 -1.31 -2.89 -16.68
C ARG A 315 -2.32 -1.97 -15.98
N SER A 316 -2.00 -0.68 -15.94
CA SER A 316 -2.67 0.28 -15.05
C SER A 316 -3.47 1.32 -15.81
N LEU A 317 -4.39 1.98 -15.11
CA LEU A 317 -5.15 3.11 -15.62
C LEU A 317 -4.91 4.34 -14.75
N VAL A 318 -4.42 5.42 -15.35
CA VAL A 318 -4.22 6.71 -14.69
C VAL A 318 -5.14 7.71 -15.36
N HIS A 319 -6.21 8.14 -14.67
CA HIS A 319 -7.21 9.00 -15.30
C HIS A 319 -7.88 10.01 -14.38
N GLY A 320 -8.43 11.07 -14.97
CA GLY A 320 -9.16 12.09 -14.23
C GLY A 320 -8.32 12.90 -13.23
N ASN A 321 -6.99 12.79 -13.25
CA ASN A 321 -6.15 13.45 -12.24
C ASN A 321 -5.89 14.91 -12.60
N ARG A 322 -5.85 15.78 -11.59
CA ARG A 322 -5.71 17.25 -11.73
C ARG A 322 -4.58 17.76 -10.85
N GLY A 323 -3.40 17.87 -11.42
CA GLY A 323 -2.22 18.43 -10.77
C GLY A 323 -2.31 19.93 -10.56
N SER A 324 -1.30 20.48 -9.90
CA SER A 324 -1.13 21.90 -9.66
C SER A 324 0.27 22.33 -10.08
N GLY A 325 0.41 23.58 -10.53
CA GLY A 325 1.69 24.12 -11.00
C GLY A 325 1.86 24.07 -12.51
N LEU A 326 3.11 24.18 -12.96
CA LEU A 326 3.44 24.39 -14.36
C LEU A 326 3.79 23.09 -15.10
N GLU A 327 4.03 21.99 -14.40
CA GLU A 327 4.60 20.76 -14.97
C GLU A 327 4.04 19.51 -14.29
N GLY A 328 3.67 18.50 -15.09
CA GLY A 328 3.31 17.15 -14.62
C GLY A 328 1.95 17.04 -13.95
N GLY A 329 0.86 17.16 -14.72
CA GLY A 329 -0.51 17.11 -14.18
C GLY A 329 -0.83 15.81 -13.44
N ALA A 330 -0.56 14.64 -14.04
CA ALA A 330 -0.68 13.36 -13.33
C ALA A 330 0.65 12.92 -12.72
N ILE A 331 1.70 12.82 -13.54
CA ILE A 331 2.99 12.25 -13.14
C ILE A 331 4.11 13.26 -13.37
N LEU A 332 4.97 13.43 -12.38
CA LEU A 332 6.20 14.22 -12.49
C LEU A 332 7.42 13.35 -12.17
N VAL A 333 8.37 13.27 -13.10
CA VAL A 333 9.67 12.60 -12.94
C VAL A 333 10.76 13.66 -12.84
N LEU A 334 11.37 13.79 -11.67
CA LEU A 334 12.43 14.75 -11.35
C LEU A 334 13.83 14.13 -11.51
N ALA A 335 14.87 14.97 -11.40
CA ALA A 335 16.27 14.55 -11.39
C ALA A 335 16.50 13.41 -10.38
N GLY A 336 17.22 12.35 -10.79
CA GLY A 336 17.43 11.13 -10.01
C GLY A 336 16.28 10.12 -10.07
N GLY A 337 15.08 10.54 -10.49
CA GLY A 337 13.91 9.68 -10.63
C GLY A 337 14.03 8.68 -11.77
N ARG A 338 13.46 7.49 -11.56
CA ARG A 338 13.42 6.40 -12.55
C ARG A 338 12.03 5.78 -12.60
N LEU A 339 11.37 5.86 -13.75
CA LEU A 339 10.03 5.33 -13.97
C LEU A 339 9.97 4.48 -15.26
N GLY A 340 9.54 3.23 -15.12
CA GLY A 340 9.13 2.37 -16.23
C GLY A 340 7.61 2.23 -16.28
N ILE A 341 7.01 2.42 -17.45
CA ILE A 341 5.58 2.26 -17.71
C ILE A 341 5.40 1.21 -18.81
N ALA A 342 4.52 0.24 -18.58
CA ALA A 342 4.20 -0.76 -19.59
C ALA A 342 2.70 -1.10 -19.62
N ASN A 343 2.14 -1.35 -20.80
CA ASN A 343 0.78 -1.88 -20.96
C ASN A 343 -0.28 -1.06 -20.20
N SER A 344 -0.17 0.26 -20.21
CA SER A 344 -1.00 1.12 -19.36
C SER A 344 -1.76 2.17 -20.16
N THR A 345 -2.92 2.56 -19.66
CA THR A 345 -3.79 3.57 -20.26
C THR A 345 -3.77 4.86 -19.44
N PHE A 346 -3.69 6.00 -20.13
CA PHE A 346 -3.77 7.34 -19.57
C PHE A 346 -4.90 8.09 -20.25
N HIS A 347 -5.82 8.64 -19.46
CA HIS A 347 -6.99 9.32 -19.99
C HIS A 347 -7.37 10.52 -19.14
N ASP A 348 -7.74 11.65 -19.76
CA ASP A 348 -8.27 12.81 -19.04
C ASP A 348 -7.44 13.21 -17.82
N ASN A 349 -6.13 13.35 -18.00
CA ASN A 349 -5.27 13.95 -17.00
C ASN A 349 -4.99 15.41 -17.36
N GLY A 350 -4.81 16.26 -16.35
CA GLY A 350 -4.57 17.69 -16.56
C GLY A 350 -4.17 18.44 -15.29
N PHE A 351 -4.43 19.74 -15.31
CA PHE A 351 -4.19 20.66 -14.20
C PHE A 351 -5.50 21.27 -13.72
N GLN A 352 -5.51 21.73 -12.46
CA GLN A 352 -6.59 22.56 -11.93
C GLN A 352 -6.61 23.95 -12.60
N ASP A 353 -5.42 24.51 -12.85
CA ASP A 353 -5.24 25.83 -13.47
C ASP A 353 -4.80 25.70 -14.94
N SER A 354 -5.35 26.50 -15.84
CA SER A 354 -5.20 26.37 -17.31
C SER A 354 -3.80 26.67 -17.88
N ASN A 355 -2.78 26.86 -17.03
CA ASN A 355 -1.48 27.41 -17.43
C ASN A 355 -0.30 26.42 -17.31
N GLY A 356 -0.56 25.14 -16.99
CA GLY A 356 0.48 24.11 -16.91
C GLY A 356 0.78 23.44 -18.25
N PHE A 357 2.03 22.99 -18.41
CA PHE A 357 2.52 22.12 -19.48
C PHE A 357 2.66 20.68 -18.96
N GLY A 358 2.54 19.66 -19.80
CA GLY A 358 2.73 18.28 -19.35
C GLY A 358 1.52 17.76 -18.57
N HIS A 359 0.33 17.86 -19.18
CA HIS A 359 -0.95 17.52 -18.54
C HIS A 359 -1.02 16.07 -18.03
N THR A 360 -0.37 15.14 -18.74
CA THR A 360 -0.30 13.74 -18.30
C THR A 360 1.01 13.46 -17.59
N ILE A 361 2.15 13.51 -18.31
CA ILE A 361 3.47 13.23 -17.73
C ILE A 361 4.42 14.41 -18.00
N ALA A 362 5.20 14.78 -16.99
CA ALA A 362 6.38 15.63 -17.18
C ALA A 362 7.64 14.95 -16.68
N VAL A 363 8.75 15.13 -17.42
CA VAL A 363 10.10 14.76 -17.02
C VAL A 363 10.92 16.04 -16.94
N TYR A 364 11.36 16.37 -15.74
CA TYR A 364 12.09 17.61 -15.47
C TYR A 364 13.45 17.33 -14.86
N ASN A 365 14.49 17.88 -15.50
CA ASN A 365 15.86 17.75 -15.03
C ASN A 365 16.62 19.09 -15.08
N ALA A 366 16.71 19.77 -13.94
CA ALA A 366 17.57 20.95 -13.80
C ALA A 366 19.00 20.63 -13.33
N GLY A 367 19.31 19.36 -13.04
CA GLY A 367 20.55 18.92 -12.43
C GLY A 367 21.45 18.10 -13.35
N SER A 368 22.50 17.51 -12.78
CA SER A 368 23.40 16.58 -13.48
C SER A 368 22.93 15.12 -13.39
N THR A 369 22.13 14.78 -12.38
CA THR A 369 21.62 13.41 -12.18
C THR A 369 20.46 13.15 -13.13
N PRO A 370 20.51 12.13 -13.98
CA PRO A 370 19.49 11.91 -15.01
C PRO A 370 18.10 11.64 -14.41
N ALA A 371 17.07 12.08 -15.12
CA ALA A 371 15.67 11.72 -14.88
C ALA A 371 15.29 10.74 -15.98
N ILE A 372 14.93 9.51 -15.64
CA ILE A 372 14.78 8.40 -16.59
C ILE A 372 13.32 7.98 -16.68
N LEU A 373 12.77 8.00 -17.89
CA LEU A 373 11.43 7.54 -18.21
C LEU A 373 11.47 6.54 -19.38
N THR A 374 10.94 5.35 -19.17
CA THR A 374 10.74 4.35 -20.22
C THR A 374 9.26 4.02 -20.32
N ILE A 375 8.68 4.13 -21.51
CA ILE A 375 7.26 3.84 -21.76
C ILE A 375 7.15 2.83 -22.90
N LEU A 376 6.52 1.69 -22.62
CA LEU A 376 6.29 0.63 -23.58
C LEU A 376 4.80 0.32 -23.69
N HIS A 377 4.31 0.02 -24.89
CA HIS A 377 2.97 -0.54 -25.12
C HIS A 377 1.88 0.21 -24.33
N SER A 378 1.84 1.53 -24.40
CA SER A 378 0.92 2.33 -23.57
C SER A 378 0.08 3.26 -24.42
N THR A 379 -1.14 3.54 -23.95
CA THR A 379 -2.11 4.40 -24.66
C THR A 379 -2.32 5.68 -23.90
N PHE A 380 -2.04 6.81 -24.55
CA PHE A 380 -2.22 8.14 -23.99
C PHE A 380 -3.32 8.86 -24.74
N HIS A 381 -4.30 9.37 -23.99
CA HIS A 381 -5.40 10.15 -24.49
C HIS A 381 -5.45 11.48 -23.75
N ARG A 382 -5.20 12.59 -24.44
CA ARG A 382 -5.33 13.94 -23.87
C ARG A 382 -6.71 14.15 -23.24
N GLY A 383 -6.81 15.02 -22.24
CA GLY A 383 -8.10 15.33 -21.64
C GLY A 383 -9.06 16.04 -22.61
N PRO A 384 -10.37 15.74 -22.57
CA PRO A 384 -11.38 16.34 -23.44
C PRO A 384 -11.50 17.86 -23.27
N GLY A 385 -11.11 18.41 -22.13
CA GLY A 385 -11.08 19.86 -21.88
C GLY A 385 -9.90 20.58 -22.53
N LEU A 386 -8.93 19.87 -23.10
CA LEU A 386 -7.74 20.45 -23.71
C LEU A 386 -7.93 20.66 -25.22
N ALA A 387 -7.41 21.77 -25.73
CA ALA A 387 -7.31 21.98 -27.17
C ALA A 387 -6.50 20.85 -27.82
N ALA A 388 -6.84 20.46 -29.05
CA ALA A 388 -6.19 19.35 -29.74
C ALA A 388 -4.68 19.52 -29.91
N ASN A 389 -4.22 20.77 -29.94
CA ASN A 389 -2.84 21.21 -30.07
C ASN A 389 -2.27 21.83 -28.78
N ALA A 390 -2.90 21.61 -27.62
CA ALA A 390 -2.36 22.06 -26.34
C ALA A 390 -0.98 21.45 -26.12
N ALA A 391 0.05 22.30 -25.99
CA ALA A 391 1.44 21.88 -25.91
C ALA A 391 1.67 20.98 -24.69
N GLY A 392 2.36 19.85 -24.90
CA GLY A 392 2.64 18.89 -23.83
C GLY A 392 1.37 18.26 -23.23
N SER A 393 0.29 18.11 -24.01
CA SER A 393 -0.94 17.46 -23.50
C SER A 393 -0.73 16.01 -23.04
N VAL A 394 0.28 15.33 -23.58
CA VAL A 394 0.63 13.96 -23.22
C VAL A 394 1.97 13.91 -22.48
N LEU A 395 3.00 14.56 -23.01
CA LEU A 395 4.33 14.48 -22.42
C LEU A 395 5.08 15.81 -22.54
N THR A 396 5.67 16.27 -21.45
CA THR A 396 6.66 17.36 -21.46
C THR A 396 8.00 16.85 -20.97
N VAL A 397 9.09 17.20 -21.66
CA VAL A 397 10.45 16.81 -21.27
C VAL A 397 11.32 18.06 -21.25
N ARG A 398 11.98 18.31 -20.11
CA ARG A 398 12.80 19.50 -19.90
C ARG A 398 14.14 19.15 -19.27
N GLY A 399 15.19 19.76 -19.80
CA GLY A 399 16.55 19.63 -19.30
C GLY A 399 17.41 18.61 -20.04
N PRO A 400 18.73 18.85 -20.18
CA PRO A 400 19.61 18.10 -21.06
C PRO A 400 19.94 16.69 -20.54
N ALA A 401 19.71 16.43 -19.24
CA ALA A 401 19.94 15.14 -18.60
C ALA A 401 18.64 14.30 -18.47
N ALA A 402 17.51 14.76 -19.03
CA ALA A 402 16.31 13.95 -19.14
C ALA A 402 16.52 12.85 -20.20
N GLN A 403 16.21 11.60 -19.84
CA GLN A 403 16.31 10.44 -20.73
C GLN A 403 14.93 9.82 -20.88
N VAL A 404 14.42 9.82 -22.11
CA VAL A 404 13.09 9.29 -22.43
C VAL A 404 13.19 8.25 -23.52
N VAL A 405 12.62 7.07 -23.28
CA VAL A 405 12.54 5.96 -24.22
C VAL A 405 11.08 5.59 -24.45
N LEU A 406 10.66 5.57 -25.72
CA LEU A 406 9.29 5.24 -26.14
C LEU A 406 9.29 4.01 -27.08
N GLY A 407 8.50 2.98 -26.76
CA GLY A 407 8.31 1.80 -27.60
C GLY A 407 6.84 1.43 -27.77
N ASN A 408 6.33 1.30 -29.00
CA ASN A 408 4.99 0.78 -29.28
C ASN A 408 3.83 1.51 -28.57
N ASN A 409 3.93 2.84 -28.41
CA ASN A 409 2.91 3.64 -27.72
C ASN A 409 1.93 4.31 -28.68
N VAL A 410 0.70 4.54 -28.21
CA VAL A 410 -0.28 5.44 -28.84
C VAL A 410 -0.25 6.77 -28.11
N LEU A 411 0.06 7.85 -28.84
CA LEU A 411 0.17 9.21 -28.31
C LEU A 411 -0.92 10.08 -28.93
N ARG A 412 -2.13 10.07 -28.33
CA ARG A 412 -3.24 10.93 -28.78
C ARG A 412 -3.20 12.30 -28.09
N GLY A 413 -2.32 13.17 -28.59
CA GLY A 413 -2.12 14.54 -28.13
C GLY A 413 -0.75 15.04 -28.61
N THR A 414 -0.22 16.07 -27.96
CA THR A 414 1.11 16.62 -28.27
C THR A 414 2.13 16.42 -27.16
N CYS A 415 3.40 16.53 -27.55
CA CYS A 415 4.55 16.62 -26.66
C CYS A 415 5.21 18.00 -26.71
N GLU A 416 5.95 18.34 -25.66
CA GLU A 416 6.75 19.57 -25.60
C GLU A 416 8.15 19.28 -25.05
N PHE A 417 9.16 19.87 -25.71
CA PHE A 417 10.57 19.74 -25.32
C PHE A 417 11.15 21.11 -25.00
N GLY A 418 11.90 21.22 -23.91
CA GLY A 418 12.56 22.46 -23.49
C GLY A 418 13.92 22.21 -22.84
N GLY A 419 14.73 23.26 -22.72
CA GLY A 419 16.00 23.21 -21.99
C GLY A 419 16.99 22.15 -22.51
N GLY A 420 17.02 21.89 -23.83
CA GLY A 420 17.91 20.91 -24.45
C GLY A 420 17.48 19.45 -24.32
N ALA A 421 16.28 19.18 -23.79
CA ALA A 421 15.72 17.83 -23.75
C ALA A 421 15.36 17.30 -25.14
N SER A 422 15.43 15.98 -25.28
CA SER A 422 14.94 15.24 -26.46
C SER A 422 14.55 13.82 -26.06
N ILE A 423 13.85 13.11 -26.94
CA ILE A 423 13.66 11.67 -26.80
C ILE A 423 14.97 10.96 -27.14
N THR A 424 15.43 10.11 -26.23
CA THR A 424 16.66 9.34 -26.37
C THR A 424 16.49 8.19 -27.37
N SER A 425 15.34 7.54 -27.36
CA SER A 425 14.99 6.48 -28.32
C SER A 425 13.47 6.39 -28.51
N ALA A 426 13.03 6.21 -29.75
CA ALA A 426 11.63 6.01 -30.11
C ALA A 426 11.50 4.96 -31.23
N ILE A 427 10.69 3.93 -31.00
CA ILE A 427 10.42 2.89 -32.00
C ILE A 427 8.97 2.38 -31.90
N GLY A 428 8.33 2.14 -33.03
CA GLY A 428 6.98 1.58 -33.13
C GLY A 428 5.84 2.47 -32.62
N ASN A 429 6.08 3.76 -32.35
CA ASN A 429 5.06 4.64 -31.77
C ASN A 429 4.12 5.21 -32.85
N VAL A 430 2.86 5.47 -32.48
CA VAL A 430 1.85 6.14 -33.31
C VAL A 430 1.36 7.40 -32.61
N GLU A 431 1.45 8.56 -33.27
CA GLU A 431 1.05 9.86 -32.73
C GLU A 431 -0.13 10.47 -33.50
N ALA A 432 -1.09 11.09 -32.78
CA ALA A 432 -2.20 11.85 -33.35
C ALA A 432 -2.70 13.02 -32.46
N PRO A 433 -2.83 14.26 -32.97
CA PRO A 433 -2.28 14.69 -34.24
C PRO A 433 -0.75 14.60 -34.20
N GLY A 434 -0.14 13.99 -35.21
CA GLY A 434 1.30 13.71 -35.21
C GLY A 434 2.19 14.95 -35.24
N GLY A 435 3.50 14.74 -35.08
CA GLY A 435 4.53 15.73 -35.42
C GLY A 435 5.22 16.41 -34.24
N SER A 436 4.85 16.10 -33.01
CA SER A 436 5.40 16.76 -31.82
C SER A 436 6.15 15.83 -30.89
N CYS A 437 5.80 14.54 -30.82
CA CYS A 437 6.40 13.59 -29.90
C CYS A 437 7.57 12.84 -30.52
N VAL A 438 7.35 12.18 -31.65
CA VAL A 438 8.32 11.27 -32.27
C VAL A 438 8.59 11.68 -33.72
N PRO A 439 9.80 11.49 -34.25
CA PRO A 439 10.08 11.76 -35.66
C PRO A 439 9.37 10.74 -36.55
N ASP A 440 8.79 11.17 -37.68
CA ASP A 440 8.30 10.26 -38.71
C ASP A 440 9.48 9.69 -39.50
N ASN A 441 9.77 8.40 -39.31
CA ASN A 441 10.97 7.75 -39.83
C ASN A 441 10.74 6.30 -40.26
N GLY A 442 9.48 5.92 -40.50
CA GLY A 442 9.10 4.56 -40.93
C GLY A 442 9.10 3.51 -39.82
N THR A 443 9.68 3.80 -38.65
CA THR A 443 9.46 3.01 -37.42
C THR A 443 8.53 3.70 -36.43
N ASN A 444 8.31 5.00 -36.57
CA ASN A 444 7.24 5.73 -35.88
C ASN A 444 6.34 6.38 -36.92
N PHE A 445 5.05 6.54 -36.60
CA PHE A 445 4.03 6.95 -37.55
C PHE A 445 3.21 8.13 -37.06
N HIS A 446 2.90 9.05 -37.96
CA HIS A 446 1.95 10.15 -37.73
C HIS A 446 0.65 9.86 -38.47
N VAL A 447 -0.46 9.87 -37.73
CA VAL A 447 -1.78 9.62 -38.31
C VAL A 447 -2.75 10.73 -37.94
N GLY A 448 -3.78 10.92 -38.77
CA GLY A 448 -4.93 11.72 -38.36
C GLY A 448 -5.71 11.02 -37.24
N GLU A 449 -6.44 11.78 -36.41
CA GLU A 449 -7.20 11.19 -35.30
C GLU A 449 -8.19 10.11 -35.74
N VAL A 450 -8.82 10.28 -36.91
CA VAL A 450 -9.73 9.29 -37.50
C VAL A 450 -9.01 7.98 -37.85
N GLY A 451 -7.70 8.01 -38.07
CA GLY A 451 -6.88 6.82 -38.35
C GLY A 451 -6.62 5.96 -37.11
N LEU A 452 -6.69 6.55 -35.90
CA LEU A 452 -6.52 5.79 -34.66
C LEU A 452 -7.64 4.77 -34.46
N ARG A 453 -8.89 5.11 -34.82
CA ARG A 453 -10.10 4.26 -34.65
C ARG A 453 -10.05 3.43 -33.37
N MET A 454 -10.05 4.11 -32.24
CA MET A 454 -10.10 3.47 -30.92
C MET A 454 -11.55 3.51 -30.43
N GLY A 455 -11.99 2.44 -29.78
CA GLY A 455 -13.26 2.40 -29.06
C GLY A 455 -13.30 3.38 -27.89
N SER A 456 -14.36 3.29 -27.08
CA SER A 456 -14.47 4.03 -25.83
C SER A 456 -13.55 3.45 -24.75
N LEU A 457 -13.21 4.25 -23.73
CA LEU A 457 -12.62 3.72 -22.50
C LEU A 457 -13.65 2.82 -21.81
N ALA A 458 -13.42 1.51 -21.81
CA ALA A 458 -14.36 0.52 -21.29
C ALA A 458 -13.65 -0.66 -20.62
N ASP A 459 -14.43 -1.53 -19.97
CA ASP A 459 -13.96 -2.83 -19.52
C ASP A 459 -13.84 -3.77 -20.72
N HIS A 460 -12.61 -4.22 -20.96
CA HIS A 460 -12.28 -5.18 -22.02
C HIS A 460 -11.79 -6.52 -21.44
N GLY A 461 -12.10 -6.82 -20.18
CA GLY A 461 -11.80 -8.11 -19.52
C GLY A 461 -10.56 -8.11 -18.63
N GLY A 462 -10.11 -6.94 -18.16
CA GLY A 462 -8.97 -6.77 -17.25
C GLY A 462 -9.36 -6.04 -15.95
N PHE A 463 -8.42 -5.85 -15.02
CA PHE A 463 -8.72 -5.12 -13.77
C PHE A 463 -9.06 -3.63 -13.99
N THR A 464 -8.46 -3.01 -15.01
CA THR A 464 -8.65 -1.60 -15.35
C THR A 464 -9.25 -1.42 -16.74
N HIS A 465 -10.00 -0.34 -16.95
CA HIS A 465 -10.51 0.02 -18.28
C HIS A 465 -9.38 0.42 -19.24
N SER A 466 -9.59 0.17 -20.54
CA SER A 466 -8.63 0.46 -21.60
C SER A 466 -9.32 0.90 -22.89
N PHE A 467 -8.55 1.28 -23.90
CA PHE A 467 -9.04 1.58 -25.25
C PHE A 467 -8.71 0.43 -26.19
N GLU A 468 -9.72 -0.20 -26.78
CA GLU A 468 -9.53 -1.23 -27.80
C GLU A 468 -9.45 -0.63 -29.22
N PRO A 469 -8.42 -0.96 -30.02
CA PRO A 469 -8.40 -0.63 -31.43
C PRO A 469 -9.57 -1.28 -32.18
N ASP A 470 -10.40 -0.49 -32.86
CA ASP A 470 -11.50 -0.99 -33.69
C ASP A 470 -10.98 -1.74 -34.93
N PRO A 471 -11.81 -2.59 -35.57
CA PRO A 471 -11.49 -3.15 -36.88
C PRO A 471 -11.10 -2.08 -37.91
N GLY A 472 -9.95 -2.27 -38.54
CA GLY A 472 -9.39 -1.33 -39.51
C GLY A 472 -8.70 -0.10 -38.90
N SER A 473 -8.48 -0.09 -37.58
CA SER A 473 -7.55 0.83 -36.93
C SER A 473 -6.14 0.69 -37.49
N PHE A 474 -5.42 1.82 -37.61
CA PHE A 474 -4.00 1.80 -37.94
C PHE A 474 -3.14 1.17 -36.83
N LEU A 475 -3.66 1.06 -35.60
CA LEU A 475 -2.91 0.53 -34.47
C LEU A 475 -2.72 -0.98 -34.52
N ARG A 476 -3.55 -1.67 -35.31
CA ARG A 476 -3.53 -3.13 -35.38
C ARG A 476 -2.33 -3.65 -36.18
N ASP A 477 -1.60 -4.61 -35.61
CA ASP A 477 -0.45 -5.27 -36.24
C ASP A 477 0.66 -4.31 -36.71
N ARG A 478 0.79 -3.12 -36.08
CA ARG A 478 1.77 -2.08 -36.48
C ARG A 478 2.88 -1.84 -35.48
N ALA A 479 2.87 -2.54 -34.36
CA ALA A 479 3.90 -2.41 -33.35
C ALA A 479 5.23 -2.97 -33.86
N ASP A 480 6.33 -2.45 -33.33
CA ASP A 480 7.65 -3.01 -33.62
C ASP A 480 7.78 -4.40 -33.00
N PRO A 481 8.07 -5.45 -33.79
CA PRO A 481 8.10 -6.83 -33.29
C PRO A 481 9.17 -7.09 -32.23
N ALA A 482 10.28 -6.34 -32.22
CA ALA A 482 11.32 -6.49 -31.20
C ALA A 482 10.83 -6.01 -29.83
N ILE A 483 9.96 -5.01 -29.80
CA ILE A 483 9.36 -4.49 -28.56
C ILE A 483 8.15 -5.32 -28.13
N CYS A 484 7.40 -5.96 -29.04
CA CYS A 484 6.31 -6.90 -28.70
C CYS A 484 6.76 -7.97 -27.69
N GLN A 485 7.98 -8.47 -27.84
CA GLN A 485 8.55 -9.51 -26.97
C GLN A 485 8.85 -9.05 -25.53
N LEU A 486 9.03 -7.74 -25.28
CA LEU A 486 9.37 -7.21 -23.96
C LEU A 486 8.15 -7.06 -23.03
N GLY A 487 6.94 -7.11 -23.59
CA GLY A 487 5.69 -6.94 -22.83
C GLY A 487 5.11 -8.24 -22.30
N GLY A 488 5.17 -9.31 -23.10
CA GLY A 488 4.62 -10.65 -22.82
C GLY A 488 3.09 -10.69 -22.70
N LEU A 489 2.54 -9.81 -21.87
CA LEU A 489 1.13 -9.63 -21.59
C LEU A 489 0.70 -8.18 -21.86
N ASP A 490 -0.55 -7.98 -22.22
CA ASP A 490 -1.18 -6.66 -22.37
C ASP A 490 -1.82 -6.16 -21.05
N GLN A 491 -2.56 -5.03 -21.08
CA GLN A 491 -3.21 -4.45 -19.89
C GLN A 491 -4.18 -5.42 -19.18
N ARG A 492 -4.75 -6.39 -19.90
CA ARG A 492 -5.74 -7.35 -19.41
C ARG A 492 -5.11 -8.68 -18.97
N ARG A 493 -3.79 -8.78 -19.03
CA ARG A 493 -3.01 -10.02 -18.93
C ARG A 493 -3.20 -10.97 -20.12
N TYR A 494 -3.56 -10.48 -21.29
CA TYR A 494 -3.67 -11.35 -22.47
C TYR A 494 -2.31 -11.40 -23.16
N ILE A 495 -1.93 -12.58 -23.67
CA ILE A 495 -0.64 -12.75 -24.32
C ILE A 495 -0.56 -11.85 -25.56
N ARG A 496 0.54 -11.11 -25.67
CA ARG A 496 0.89 -10.42 -26.91
C ARG A 496 1.63 -11.38 -27.85
N PRO A 497 1.40 -11.30 -29.17
CA PRO A 497 2.20 -12.03 -30.15
C PRO A 497 3.71 -11.81 -29.91
N GLY A 498 4.46 -12.90 -29.92
CA GLY A 498 5.92 -12.91 -29.76
C GLY A 498 6.60 -13.50 -31.00
N ASN A 499 7.93 -13.65 -30.94
CA ASN A 499 8.73 -14.33 -31.99
C ASN A 499 8.68 -13.70 -33.39
N GLY A 500 8.49 -12.38 -33.46
CA GLY A 500 8.48 -11.65 -34.73
C GLY A 500 7.10 -11.52 -35.37
N GLU A 501 6.08 -12.14 -34.78
CA GLU A 501 4.69 -11.85 -35.12
C GLU A 501 4.37 -10.38 -34.78
N PRO A 502 3.62 -9.69 -35.64
CA PRO A 502 3.18 -8.33 -35.35
C PRO A 502 2.23 -8.34 -34.15
N CYS A 503 2.29 -7.27 -33.36
CA CYS A 503 1.35 -7.01 -32.29
C CYS A 503 0.74 -5.61 -32.44
N ASP A 504 -0.24 -5.29 -31.62
CA ASP A 504 -0.91 -4.01 -31.64
C ASP A 504 -0.13 -2.92 -30.90
N VAL A 505 -0.18 -1.70 -31.43
CA VAL A 505 0.36 -0.51 -30.78
C VAL A 505 -0.59 -0.06 -29.67
N GLY A 506 -0.07 0.20 -28.48
CA GLY A 506 -0.85 0.69 -27.35
C GLY A 506 -0.99 -0.33 -26.22
N ALA A 507 -1.98 -0.15 -25.36
CA ALA A 507 -2.07 -0.83 -24.07
C ALA A 507 -2.63 -2.26 -24.15
N ILE A 508 -3.39 -2.55 -25.20
CA ILE A 508 -4.04 -3.85 -25.39
C ILE A 508 -3.80 -4.43 -26.77
N GLU A 509 -3.96 -5.75 -26.86
CA GLU A 509 -3.87 -6.54 -28.08
C GLU A 509 -5.28 -6.93 -28.57
N ALA A 510 -5.79 -6.27 -29.61
CA ALA A 510 -7.15 -6.50 -30.08
C ALA A 510 -7.33 -7.94 -30.58
N GLY A 511 -8.39 -8.60 -30.11
CA GLY A 511 -8.66 -10.01 -30.46
C GLY A 511 -7.74 -11.02 -29.76
N ALA A 512 -6.85 -10.60 -28.86
CA ALA A 512 -6.13 -11.54 -28.01
C ALA A 512 -7.09 -12.37 -27.14
N ILE A 513 -6.73 -13.63 -26.94
CA ILE A 513 -7.51 -14.58 -26.16
C ILE A 513 -7.03 -14.52 -24.71
N PRO A 514 -7.94 -14.53 -23.71
CA PRO A 514 -7.54 -14.60 -22.32
C PRO A 514 -6.72 -15.85 -22.04
N ASP A 515 -5.51 -15.69 -21.51
CA ASP A 515 -4.70 -16.81 -21.03
C ASP A 515 -5.05 -17.20 -19.59
N LEU A 516 -6.34 -17.13 -19.22
CA LEU A 516 -6.78 -17.32 -17.84
C LEU A 516 -6.60 -18.76 -17.33
N ILE A 517 -6.43 -19.73 -18.24
CA ILE A 517 -6.22 -21.13 -17.88
C ILE A 517 -4.76 -21.39 -17.44
N PHE A 518 -3.78 -20.60 -17.91
CA PHE A 518 -2.36 -20.80 -17.60
C PHE A 518 -1.70 -19.61 -16.86
N ALA A 519 -2.41 -18.48 -16.70
CA ALA A 519 -1.90 -17.27 -16.03
C ALA A 519 -2.02 -17.25 -14.49
N ASP A 520 -2.45 -18.34 -13.84
CA ASP A 520 -2.54 -18.44 -12.37
C ASP A 520 -1.19 -18.73 -11.69
N GLY A 521 -0.10 -18.86 -12.47
CA GLY A 521 1.26 -18.94 -11.96
C GLY A 521 1.67 -20.32 -11.48
N VAL A 522 0.97 -21.39 -11.89
CA VAL A 522 1.31 -22.78 -11.51
C VAL A 522 2.47 -23.35 -12.36
N GLU A 523 2.95 -22.64 -13.38
CA GLU A 523 4.07 -23.07 -14.24
C GLU A 523 5.46 -22.48 -13.87
N GLY A 524 5.61 -21.90 -12.66
CA GLY A 524 6.86 -21.30 -12.17
C GLY A 524 7.64 -22.17 -11.18
#